data_AF-A0A0K6SAF1-F1
#
_entry.id   AF-A0A0K6SAF1-F1
#
_cell.length_a   1.000
_cell.length_b   1.000
_cell.length_c   1.000
_cell.angle_alpha   90.00
_cell.angle_beta   90.00
_cell.angle_gamma   90.00
#
_symmetry.space_group_name_H-M   'P 1'
#
loop_
_entity.id
_entity.type
_entity.pdbx_description
1 polymer ?
#
loop_
_entity_poly.entity_id
_entity_poly.type
_entity_poly.pdbx_seq_one_letter_code
_entity_poly.pdbx_strand_id
1 'polypeptide(L)'
;MRWLAQAVPLLLRLRVLNLKDNFIHSRPVFADLFSAHFSFLEELKLGGSGSSSVPAIHEALADGRLLAVRKLNFYDEHNPEIDSEEVVALFNALAFVKILHVSDLDAPCRRAFAAAMDSGHLSHLEEVTLDANIEAESEGLGVLMRSIASGRVSSLRTLKCGTISWEELQEEVGEMLKALAEGLREGRMGSLEQLSLEFDLRASGAFVPPGPLSEFGAALGVGGVSLCKLWLTWTESSDEGVGALAEGLGSGALVSLEDILLHCGAEGPGCRALGEVLGTGKVPSLRTLWLENENASSFLALVAEGLNVGSPPPSGGRLALSERLGNRQSCRCSDSSGQNSGSPADLCYGRGRKFNQCGSSPRSRDSIGPWGGRIRGICGWSAGF
;
A
#
# COMPACT_ATOMS: atom_id res chain seq x y z
N MET A 1 -19.51 -3.46 31.24
CA MET A 1 -19.48 -4.74 32.00
C MET A 1 -20.77 -5.56 31.90
N ARG A 2 -21.94 -5.13 32.41
CA ARG A 2 -23.16 -5.97 32.36
C ARG A 2 -23.62 -6.36 30.94
N TRP A 3 -23.46 -5.47 29.96
CA TRP A 3 -23.79 -5.77 28.56
C TRP A 3 -22.85 -6.83 27.94
N LEU A 4 -21.55 -6.76 28.24
CA LEU A 4 -20.57 -7.76 27.79
C LEU A 4 -20.90 -9.15 28.34
N ALA A 5 -21.23 -9.25 29.64
CA ALA A 5 -21.61 -10.51 30.28
C ALA A 5 -22.84 -11.17 29.62
N GLN A 6 -23.83 -10.37 29.18
CA GLN A 6 -25.00 -10.87 28.46
C GLN A 6 -24.70 -11.24 27.00
N ALA A 7 -23.70 -10.60 26.41
CA ALA A 7 -23.28 -10.84 25.03
C ALA A 7 -22.30 -12.02 24.89
N VAL A 8 -21.64 -12.50 25.96
CA VAL A 8 -20.62 -13.57 25.90
C VAL A 8 -21.06 -14.80 25.07
N PRO A 9 -22.25 -15.38 25.25
CA PRO A 9 -22.64 -16.55 24.47
C PRO A 9 -22.74 -16.28 22.95
N LEU A 10 -23.07 -15.04 22.58
CA LEU A 10 -23.11 -14.60 21.19
C LEU A 10 -21.70 -14.32 20.66
N LEU A 11 -20.82 -13.77 21.50
CA LEU A 11 -19.42 -13.50 21.17
C LEU A 11 -18.63 -14.78 20.89
N LEU A 12 -18.98 -15.91 21.52
CA LEU A 12 -18.33 -17.20 21.27
C LEU A 12 -18.51 -17.72 19.84
N ARG A 13 -19.48 -17.22 19.06
CA ARG A 13 -19.69 -17.62 17.66
C ARG A 13 -19.22 -16.58 16.65
N LEU A 14 -18.63 -15.50 17.13
CA LEU A 14 -18.25 -14.36 16.32
C LEU A 14 -16.97 -14.68 15.55
N ARG A 15 -17.04 -14.58 14.22
CA ARG A 15 -15.89 -14.81 13.33
C ARG A 15 -15.04 -13.59 13.07
N VAL A 16 -15.65 -12.40 13.14
CA VAL A 16 -14.98 -11.12 12.84
C VAL A 16 -15.27 -10.16 13.97
N LEU A 17 -14.23 -9.77 14.70
CA LEU A 17 -14.30 -8.76 15.76
C LEU A 17 -13.65 -7.47 15.26
N ASN A 18 -14.48 -6.44 15.10
CA ASN A 18 -14.00 -5.12 14.73
C ASN A 18 -14.10 -4.18 15.92
N LEU A 19 -12.94 -3.74 16.41
CA LEU A 19 -12.82 -2.82 17.54
C LEU A 19 -12.51 -1.40 17.11
N LYS A 20 -12.57 -1.10 15.80
CA LYS A 20 -12.35 0.24 15.26
C LYS A 20 -13.25 1.28 15.95
N ASP A 21 -12.66 2.41 16.35
CA ASP A 21 -13.34 3.57 16.95
C ASP A 21 -14.04 3.32 18.31
N ASN A 22 -13.75 2.18 18.95
CA ASN A 22 -14.25 1.94 20.29
C ASN A 22 -13.31 2.61 21.29
N PHE A 23 -13.74 3.75 21.84
CA PHE A 23 -13.09 4.49 22.93
C PHE A 23 -13.09 3.73 24.28
N ILE A 24 -12.80 2.43 24.25
CA ILE A 24 -12.59 1.63 25.44
C ILE A 24 -11.19 1.96 25.95
N HIS A 25 -11.05 3.10 26.64
CA HIS A 25 -9.77 3.51 27.22
C HIS A 25 -9.35 2.65 28.42
N SER A 26 -10.13 1.64 28.82
CA SER A 26 -9.86 0.83 30.00
C SER A 26 -9.35 -0.56 29.63
N ARG A 27 -8.04 -0.76 29.81
CA ARG A 27 -7.34 -2.06 29.83
C ARG A 27 -8.12 -3.23 30.48
N PRO A 28 -8.78 -3.07 31.66
CA PRO A 28 -9.51 -4.19 32.27
C PRO A 28 -10.63 -4.75 31.40
N VAL A 29 -11.30 -3.93 30.59
CA VAL A 29 -12.38 -4.41 29.71
C VAL A 29 -11.84 -5.31 28.60
N PHE A 30 -10.64 -5.03 28.09
CA PHE A 30 -9.99 -5.89 27.09
C PHE A 30 -9.49 -7.19 27.71
N ALA A 31 -8.87 -7.12 28.89
CA ALA A 31 -8.45 -8.31 29.61
C ALA A 31 -9.64 -9.24 29.90
N ASP A 32 -10.77 -8.68 30.37
CA ASP A 32 -12.00 -9.44 30.60
C ASP A 32 -12.60 -9.98 29.30
N LEU A 33 -12.62 -9.18 28.24
CA LEU A 33 -13.12 -9.61 26.93
C LEU A 33 -12.32 -10.82 26.42
N PHE A 34 -10.99 -10.72 26.46
CA PHE A 34 -10.08 -11.75 25.97
C PHE A 34 -9.83 -12.89 26.97
N SER A 35 -10.28 -12.79 28.22
CA SER A 35 -10.30 -13.90 29.20
C SER A 35 -11.10 -15.11 28.71
N ALA A 36 -12.10 -14.85 27.85
CA ALA A 36 -12.87 -15.90 27.20
C ALA A 36 -12.09 -16.56 26.04
N HIS A 37 -12.36 -17.84 25.81
CA HIS A 37 -11.82 -18.55 24.65
C HIS A 37 -12.64 -18.23 23.39
N PHE A 38 -12.02 -17.64 22.38
CA PHE A 38 -12.65 -17.37 21.08
C PHE A 38 -12.27 -18.41 20.04
N SER A 39 -12.83 -19.61 20.17
CA SER A 39 -12.51 -20.74 19.27
C SER A 39 -12.95 -20.55 17.82
N PHE A 40 -13.75 -19.53 17.52
CA PHE A 40 -14.28 -19.25 16.17
C PHE A 40 -13.87 -17.89 15.62
N LEU A 41 -13.11 -17.08 16.36
CA LEU A 41 -12.71 -15.76 15.90
C LEU A 41 -11.60 -15.90 14.85
N GLU A 42 -11.93 -15.63 13.59
CA GLU A 42 -11.04 -15.77 12.43
C GLU A 42 -10.33 -14.45 12.08
N GLU A 43 -11.00 -13.31 12.28
CA GLU A 43 -10.49 -11.97 11.96
C GLU A 43 -10.63 -11.02 13.15
N LEU A 44 -9.53 -10.36 13.49
CA LEU A 44 -9.47 -9.31 14.51
C LEU A 44 -9.01 -8.00 13.85
N LYS A 45 -9.82 -6.94 14.00
CA LYS A 45 -9.49 -5.58 13.55
C LYS A 45 -9.35 -4.67 14.75
N LEU A 46 -8.20 -4.02 14.84
CA LEU A 46 -7.81 -3.10 15.89
C LEU A 46 -7.55 -1.75 15.23
N GLY A 47 -8.25 -0.72 15.68
CA GLY A 47 -8.04 0.64 15.18
C GLY A 47 -8.66 1.69 16.08
N GLY A 48 -7.99 2.83 16.28
CA GLY A 48 -8.45 3.91 17.15
C GLY A 48 -8.54 3.56 18.65
N SER A 49 -8.38 2.29 19.02
CA SER A 49 -8.24 1.85 20.41
C SER A 49 -6.77 1.89 20.74
N GLY A 50 -6.27 3.04 21.20
CA GLY A 50 -4.83 3.25 21.44
C GLY A 50 -4.16 2.13 22.25
N SER A 51 -2.82 2.10 22.19
CA SER A 51 -1.84 1.13 22.74
C SER A 51 -2.31 0.16 23.84
N SER A 52 -3.11 0.63 24.80
CA SER A 52 -3.76 -0.13 25.88
C SER A 52 -4.38 -1.51 25.58
N SER A 53 -4.73 -1.83 24.33
CA SER A 53 -5.31 -3.14 23.96
C SER A 53 -4.28 -4.20 23.58
N VAL A 54 -3.09 -3.79 23.13
CA VAL A 54 -2.03 -4.69 22.65
C VAL A 54 -1.62 -5.74 23.69
N PRO A 55 -1.45 -5.40 25.00
CA PRO A 55 -1.06 -6.39 26.00
C PRO A 55 -2.06 -7.50 26.21
N ALA A 56 -3.36 -7.15 26.24
CA ALA A 56 -4.42 -8.12 26.46
C ALA A 56 -4.53 -9.09 25.28
N ILE A 57 -4.26 -8.60 24.06
CA ILE A 57 -4.27 -9.41 22.84
C ILE A 57 -3.03 -10.30 22.78
N HIS A 58 -1.86 -9.74 23.08
CA HIS A 58 -0.62 -10.51 23.21
C HIS A 58 -0.79 -11.65 24.23
N GLU A 59 -1.29 -11.35 25.43
CA GLU A 59 -1.55 -12.36 26.47
C GLU A 59 -2.52 -13.43 25.99
N ALA A 60 -3.61 -13.04 25.32
CA ALA A 60 -4.59 -13.98 24.80
C ALA A 60 -4.06 -14.85 23.63
N LEU A 61 -3.16 -14.31 22.80
CA LEU A 61 -2.47 -15.08 21.76
C LEU A 61 -1.46 -16.05 22.39
N ALA A 62 -0.65 -15.58 23.34
CA ALA A 62 0.35 -16.37 24.05
C ALA A 62 -0.29 -17.54 24.81
N ASP A 63 -1.46 -17.32 25.41
CA ASP A 63 -2.22 -18.36 26.11
C ASP A 63 -3.00 -19.29 25.16
N GLY A 64 -2.95 -19.07 23.85
CA GLY A 64 -3.69 -19.87 22.87
C GLY A 64 -5.20 -19.65 22.89
N ARG A 65 -5.70 -18.56 23.50
CA ARG A 65 -7.13 -18.21 23.52
C ARG A 65 -7.63 -17.70 22.16
N LEU A 66 -6.71 -17.26 21.29
CA LEU A 66 -6.96 -16.69 19.97
C LEU A 66 -6.38 -17.55 18.82
N LEU A 67 -6.23 -18.87 19.01
CA LEU A 67 -5.66 -19.79 18.00
C LEU A 67 -6.47 -19.88 16.69
N ALA A 68 -7.72 -19.42 16.67
CA ALA A 68 -8.54 -19.38 15.47
C ALA A 68 -8.27 -18.13 14.61
N VAL A 69 -7.60 -17.10 15.15
CA VAL A 69 -7.35 -15.85 14.44
C VAL A 69 -6.34 -16.12 13.33
N ARG A 70 -6.77 -15.87 12.08
CA ARG A 70 -5.94 -16.00 10.87
C ARG A 70 -5.64 -14.65 10.25
N LYS A 71 -6.49 -13.66 10.50
CA LYS A 71 -6.34 -12.30 9.99
C LYS A 71 -6.30 -11.29 11.13
N LEU A 72 -5.26 -10.49 11.14
CA LEU A 72 -5.05 -9.45 12.14
C LEU A 72 -4.79 -8.13 11.42
N ASN A 73 -5.57 -7.11 11.76
CA ASN A 73 -5.44 -5.78 11.18
C ASN A 73 -5.17 -4.78 12.28
N PHE A 74 -4.02 -4.13 12.23
CA PHE A 74 -3.65 -2.95 13.00
C PHE A 74 -3.77 -1.75 12.06
N TYR A 75 -4.85 -1.00 12.21
CA TYR A 75 -5.07 0.20 11.44
C TYR A 75 -5.41 1.33 12.40
N ASP A 76 -4.42 2.15 12.74
CA ASP A 76 -4.68 3.33 13.55
C ASP A 76 -4.71 4.56 12.65
N GLU A 77 -5.86 5.23 12.56
CA GLU A 77 -5.94 6.48 11.79
C GLU A 77 -5.40 7.67 12.58
N HIS A 78 -5.28 7.51 13.89
CA HIS A 78 -4.89 8.55 14.83
C HIS A 78 -3.73 7.92 15.58
N ASN A 79 -2.60 8.58 15.76
CA ASN A 79 -1.34 7.94 16.15
C ASN A 79 -1.11 7.99 17.68
N PRO A 80 -1.74 7.16 18.55
CA PRO A 80 -1.29 7.00 19.91
C PRO A 80 -0.06 6.09 19.87
N GLU A 81 1.10 6.69 20.16
CA GLU A 81 2.36 6.03 20.48
C GLU A 81 2.13 4.63 21.08
N ILE A 82 2.31 3.61 20.24
CA ILE A 82 2.17 2.22 20.68
C ILE A 82 3.49 1.85 21.37
N ASP A 83 3.40 1.29 22.57
CA ASP A 83 4.59 0.81 23.26
C ASP A 83 5.26 -0.28 22.42
N SER A 84 6.44 0.04 21.91
CA SER A 84 7.23 -0.84 21.07
C SER A 84 7.50 -2.20 21.73
N GLU A 85 7.66 -2.27 23.06
CA GLU A 85 7.88 -3.54 23.76
C GLU A 85 6.66 -4.46 23.66
N GLU A 86 5.46 -3.90 23.74
CA GLU A 86 4.20 -4.64 23.65
C GLU A 86 3.98 -5.17 22.23
N VAL A 87 4.35 -4.39 21.22
CA VAL A 87 4.30 -4.79 19.80
C VAL A 87 5.33 -5.88 19.50
N VAL A 88 6.54 -5.80 20.06
CA VAL A 88 7.55 -6.86 19.96
C VAL A 88 7.00 -8.17 20.50
N ALA A 89 6.43 -8.14 21.71
CA ALA A 89 5.87 -9.31 22.36
C ALA A 89 4.72 -9.90 21.50
N LEU A 90 3.86 -9.02 20.99
CA LEU A 90 2.77 -9.39 20.11
C LEU A 90 3.24 -10.11 18.84
N PHE A 91 4.24 -9.58 18.12
CA PHE A 91 4.75 -10.23 16.90
C PHE A 91 5.29 -11.65 17.15
N ASN A 92 5.91 -11.88 18.30
CA ASN A 92 6.34 -13.23 18.69
C ASN A 92 5.18 -14.19 18.94
N ALA A 93 3.99 -13.69 19.26
CA ALA A 93 2.78 -14.49 19.47
C ALA A 93 1.98 -14.74 18.17
N LEU A 94 2.36 -14.16 17.02
CA LEU A 94 1.61 -14.26 15.75
C LEU A 94 1.89 -15.52 14.92
N ALA A 95 2.40 -16.61 15.53
CA ALA A 95 2.82 -17.81 14.80
C ALA A 95 1.75 -18.46 13.91
N PHE A 96 0.46 -18.20 14.16
CA PHE A 96 -0.66 -18.78 13.41
C PHE A 96 -1.39 -17.79 12.49
N VAL A 97 -0.95 -16.53 12.45
CA VAL A 97 -1.56 -15.50 11.61
C VAL A 97 -1.09 -15.65 10.17
N LYS A 98 -2.06 -15.65 9.25
CA LYS A 98 -1.83 -15.76 7.81
C LYS A 98 -1.88 -14.42 7.10
N ILE A 99 -2.72 -13.51 7.57
CA ILE A 99 -2.91 -12.19 6.97
C ILE A 99 -2.66 -11.15 8.04
N LEU A 100 -1.66 -10.30 7.82
CA LEU A 100 -1.28 -9.24 8.74
C LEU A 100 -1.30 -7.90 8.00
N HIS A 101 -2.22 -7.02 8.41
CA HIS A 101 -2.29 -5.65 7.93
C HIS A 101 -1.80 -4.75 9.05
N VAL A 102 -0.80 -3.94 8.79
CA VAL A 102 -0.19 -3.03 9.78
C VAL A 102 0.02 -1.68 9.16
N SER A 103 -0.42 -0.65 9.88
CA SER A 103 -0.16 0.74 9.53
C SER A 103 0.72 1.39 10.59
N ASP A 104 1.49 2.40 10.19
CA ASP A 104 2.13 3.38 11.07
C ASP A 104 3.08 2.77 12.11
N LEU A 105 3.90 1.79 11.68
CA LEU A 105 4.95 1.25 12.53
C LEU A 105 6.11 2.23 12.66
N ASP A 106 6.40 2.61 13.90
CA ASP A 106 7.63 3.32 14.26
C ASP A 106 8.89 2.47 14.01
N ALA A 107 10.07 3.09 14.16
CA ALA A 107 11.35 2.41 13.94
C ALA A 107 11.54 1.16 14.85
N PRO A 108 11.31 1.23 16.17
CA PRO A 108 11.34 0.05 17.04
C PRO A 108 10.42 -1.09 16.60
N CYS A 109 9.16 -0.80 16.27
CA CYS A 109 8.18 -1.80 15.85
C CYS A 109 8.58 -2.44 14.52
N ARG A 110 9.09 -1.65 13.55
CA ARG A 110 9.62 -2.19 12.28
C ARG A 110 10.77 -3.17 12.52
N ARG A 111 11.71 -2.85 13.41
CA ARG A 111 12.84 -3.73 13.77
C ARG A 111 12.36 -5.00 14.49
N ALA A 112 11.39 -4.86 15.39
CA ALA A 112 10.80 -6.00 16.08
C ALA A 112 10.09 -6.94 15.10
N PHE A 113 9.35 -6.38 14.15
CA PHE A 113 8.69 -7.14 13.10
C PHE A 113 9.71 -7.85 12.21
N ALA A 114 10.76 -7.14 11.81
CA ALA A 114 11.89 -7.69 11.06
C ALA A 114 12.52 -8.88 11.82
N ALA A 115 12.80 -8.73 13.11
CA ALA A 115 13.35 -9.79 13.96
C ALA A 115 12.39 -11.00 14.09
N ALA A 116 11.08 -10.77 14.17
CA ALA A 116 10.09 -11.84 14.19
C ALA A 116 10.04 -12.61 12.85
N MET A 117 10.14 -11.93 11.71
CA MET A 117 10.29 -12.59 10.41
C MET A 117 11.60 -13.38 10.33
N ASP A 118 12.70 -12.77 10.77
CA ASP A 118 14.00 -13.39 10.74
C ASP A 118 14.04 -14.62 11.66
N SER A 119 13.36 -14.62 12.79
CA SER A 119 13.28 -15.81 13.65
C SER A 119 12.52 -16.99 13.02
N GLY A 120 11.79 -16.78 11.92
CA GLY A 120 10.94 -17.78 11.28
C GLY A 120 9.59 -17.99 11.98
N HIS A 121 9.29 -17.23 13.05
CA HIS A 121 8.00 -17.29 13.76
C HIS A 121 6.82 -16.99 12.84
N LEU A 122 7.04 -16.21 11.77
CA LEU A 122 6.01 -15.80 10.82
C LEU A 122 6.01 -16.62 9.53
N SER A 123 6.56 -17.83 9.54
CA SER A 123 6.66 -18.69 8.34
C SER A 123 5.32 -19.08 7.71
N HIS A 124 4.21 -18.95 8.44
CA HIS A 124 2.84 -19.19 7.96
C HIS A 124 2.15 -17.95 7.36
N LEU A 125 2.83 -16.80 7.37
CA LEU A 125 2.27 -15.56 6.87
C LEU A 125 2.15 -15.61 5.34
N GLU A 126 0.93 -15.47 4.84
CA GLU A 126 0.57 -15.54 3.43
C GLU A 126 0.37 -14.14 2.82
N GLU A 127 -0.09 -13.17 3.60
CA GLU A 127 -0.31 -11.79 3.18
C GLU A 127 0.20 -10.78 4.21
N VAL A 128 0.96 -9.81 3.73
CA VAL A 128 1.41 -8.64 4.48
C VAL A 128 0.95 -7.39 3.77
N THR A 129 0.29 -6.50 4.49
CA THR A 129 0.02 -5.12 4.05
C THR A 129 0.66 -4.16 5.03
N LEU A 130 1.56 -3.32 4.53
CA LEU A 130 2.25 -2.27 5.25
C LEU A 130 1.77 -0.94 4.68
N ASP A 131 1.20 -0.10 5.51
CA ASP A 131 0.86 1.27 5.17
C ASP A 131 1.68 2.18 6.08
N ALA A 132 2.80 2.68 5.57
CA ALA A 132 3.73 3.45 6.36
C ALA A 132 3.44 4.93 6.18
N ASN A 133 2.69 5.52 7.11
CA ASN A 133 2.71 6.97 7.31
C ASN A 133 3.96 7.29 8.14
N ILE A 134 5.04 7.59 7.44
CA ILE A 134 6.32 7.74 8.09
C ILE A 134 6.45 9.19 8.58
N GLU A 135 6.17 9.42 9.86
CA GLU A 135 6.63 10.62 10.55
C GLU A 135 8.18 10.65 10.56
N ALA A 136 8.79 11.81 10.81
CA ALA A 136 10.20 12.18 10.55
C ALA A 136 11.32 11.25 11.11
N GLU A 137 10.99 10.15 11.80
CA GLU A 137 11.93 9.14 12.29
C GLU A 137 11.79 7.84 11.48
N SER A 138 12.20 7.90 10.20
CA SER A 138 11.88 6.91 9.17
C SER A 138 12.65 5.59 9.21
N GLU A 139 13.53 5.39 10.18
CA GLU A 139 14.45 4.25 10.19
C GLU A 139 13.73 2.89 10.23
N GLY A 140 14.16 1.96 9.36
CA GLY A 140 13.90 0.53 9.52
C GLY A 140 12.91 -0.10 8.54
N LEU A 141 12.36 0.66 7.59
CA LEU A 141 11.60 0.07 6.48
C LEU A 141 12.52 -0.80 5.61
N GLY A 142 13.73 -0.33 5.30
CA GLY A 142 14.73 -1.12 4.59
C GLY A 142 15.13 -2.39 5.35
N VAL A 143 15.21 -2.33 6.68
CA VAL A 143 15.49 -3.50 7.53
C VAL A 143 14.35 -4.52 7.45
N LEU A 144 13.11 -4.08 7.62
CA LEU A 144 11.92 -4.92 7.51
C LEU A 144 11.84 -5.61 6.14
N MET A 145 12.11 -4.87 5.07
CA MET A 145 12.04 -5.38 3.71
C MET A 145 13.15 -6.39 3.41
N ARG A 146 14.33 -6.22 4.01
CA ARG A 146 15.40 -7.20 3.98
C ARG A 146 15.00 -8.50 4.68
N SER A 147 14.32 -8.43 5.82
CA SER A 147 13.83 -9.62 6.52
C SER A 147 12.72 -10.33 5.73
N ILE A 148 11.83 -9.59 5.06
CA ILE A 148 10.86 -10.17 4.10
C ILE A 148 11.58 -10.88 2.95
N ALA A 149 12.56 -10.18 2.34
CA ALA A 149 13.34 -10.66 1.21
C ALA A 149 14.33 -11.79 1.54
N SER A 150 14.51 -12.11 2.84
CA SER A 150 15.41 -13.17 3.32
C SER A 150 14.93 -14.59 3.00
N GLY A 151 13.67 -14.75 2.59
CA GLY A 151 13.07 -16.05 2.27
C GLY A 151 12.62 -16.86 3.50
N ARG A 152 12.75 -16.32 4.72
CA ARG A 152 12.26 -17.01 5.94
C ARG A 152 10.73 -17.02 6.04
N VAL A 153 10.06 -16.09 5.34
CA VAL A 153 8.60 -16.03 5.19
C VAL A 153 8.17 -16.73 3.89
N SER A 154 8.53 -18.01 3.75
CA SER A 154 8.35 -18.77 2.50
C SER A 154 6.90 -19.05 2.08
N SER A 155 5.93 -18.76 2.95
CA SER A 155 4.49 -18.84 2.60
C SER A 155 3.94 -17.54 2.03
N LEU A 156 4.72 -16.45 2.00
CA LEU A 156 4.23 -15.13 1.61
C LEU A 156 3.87 -15.12 0.13
N ARG A 157 2.59 -14.88 -0.16
CA ARG A 157 2.02 -14.77 -1.51
C ARG A 157 1.69 -13.34 -1.90
N THR A 158 1.31 -12.52 -0.92
CA THR A 158 0.89 -11.13 -1.17
C THR A 158 1.71 -10.19 -0.31
N LEU A 159 2.44 -9.28 -0.96
CA LEU A 159 3.12 -8.18 -0.31
C LEU A 159 2.54 -6.86 -0.84
N LYS A 160 1.99 -6.06 0.06
CA LYS A 160 1.55 -4.69 -0.23
C LYS A 160 2.32 -3.75 0.68
N CYS A 161 2.97 -2.76 0.10
CA CYS A 161 3.66 -1.71 0.82
C CYS A 161 3.28 -0.36 0.23
N GLY A 162 2.58 0.45 1.01
CA GLY A 162 2.30 1.85 0.71
C GLY A 162 3.15 2.75 1.60
N THR A 163 3.64 3.84 1.04
CA THR A 163 4.26 4.94 1.79
C THR A 163 3.80 6.27 1.23
N ILE A 164 3.36 7.15 2.12
CA ILE A 164 2.97 8.53 1.81
C ILE A 164 4.08 9.42 2.35
N SER A 165 4.67 10.24 1.48
CA SER A 165 6.05 10.72 1.70
C SER A 165 6.23 12.11 2.30
N TRP A 166 7.35 12.19 3.03
CA TRP A 166 8.11 13.38 3.38
C TRP A 166 9.52 13.28 2.75
N GLU A 167 10.21 14.40 2.54
CA GLU A 167 11.48 14.49 1.78
C GLU A 167 12.58 13.51 2.28
N GLU A 168 12.53 13.12 3.55
CA GLU A 168 13.51 12.26 4.24
C GLU A 168 13.38 10.75 3.92
N LEU A 169 12.38 10.33 3.14
CA LEU A 169 12.13 8.90 2.86
C LEU A 169 12.87 8.32 1.67
N GLN A 170 13.57 9.14 0.90
CA GLN A 170 14.25 8.67 -0.33
C GLN A 170 15.26 7.56 -0.03
N GLU A 171 16.01 7.68 1.08
CA GLU A 171 16.99 6.68 1.48
C GLU A 171 16.33 5.35 1.88
N GLU A 172 15.28 5.39 2.69
CA GLU A 172 14.54 4.19 3.13
C GLU A 172 13.82 3.48 1.99
N VAL A 173 13.20 4.23 1.07
CA VAL A 173 12.61 3.66 -0.15
C VAL A 173 13.70 3.01 -1.00
N GLY A 174 14.86 3.66 -1.14
CA GLY A 174 16.01 3.11 -1.85
C GLY A 174 16.49 1.80 -1.22
N GLU A 175 16.66 1.75 0.10
CA GLU A 175 17.08 0.54 0.81
C GLU A 175 16.04 -0.58 0.75
N MET A 176 14.75 -0.25 0.81
CA MET A 176 13.67 -1.21 0.57
C MET A 176 13.78 -1.82 -0.83
N LEU A 177 13.89 -0.98 -1.87
CA LEU A 177 13.95 -1.47 -3.26
C LEU A 177 15.19 -2.34 -3.50
N LYS A 178 16.35 -1.97 -2.95
CA LYS A 178 17.56 -2.80 -2.99
C LYS A 178 17.34 -4.15 -2.30
N ALA A 179 16.74 -4.17 -1.12
CA ALA A 179 16.48 -5.39 -0.37
C ALA A 179 15.55 -6.34 -1.15
N LEU A 180 14.47 -5.80 -1.74
CA LEU A 180 13.57 -6.55 -2.60
C LEU A 180 14.29 -7.06 -3.85
N ALA A 181 15.10 -6.22 -4.51
CA ALA A 181 15.89 -6.62 -5.68
C ALA A 181 16.83 -7.79 -5.37
N GLU A 182 17.51 -7.75 -4.22
CA GLU A 182 18.38 -8.83 -3.75
C GLU A 182 17.58 -10.13 -3.52
N GLY A 183 16.47 -10.07 -2.77
CA GLY A 183 15.61 -11.23 -2.52
C GLY A 183 15.04 -11.85 -3.79
N LEU A 184 14.69 -11.02 -4.78
CA LEU A 184 14.25 -11.45 -6.10
C LEU A 184 15.40 -12.16 -6.84
N ARG A 185 16.57 -11.54 -7.00
CA ARG A 185 17.72 -12.13 -7.72
C ARG A 185 18.15 -13.48 -7.13
N GLU A 186 18.06 -13.62 -5.81
CA GLU A 186 18.40 -14.86 -5.12
C GLU A 186 17.29 -15.93 -5.16
N GLY A 187 16.11 -15.62 -5.72
CA GLY A 187 14.97 -16.52 -5.77
C GLY A 187 14.35 -16.80 -4.39
N ARG A 188 14.64 -15.97 -3.38
CA ARG A 188 14.13 -16.11 -2.00
C ARG A 188 12.64 -15.78 -1.88
N MET A 189 12.06 -15.18 -2.92
CA MET A 189 10.65 -14.75 -2.99
C MET A 189 9.81 -15.60 -3.97
N GLY A 190 10.19 -16.85 -4.22
CA GLY A 190 9.54 -17.71 -5.23
C GLY A 190 8.04 -17.98 -5.00
N SER A 191 7.54 -17.83 -3.77
CA SER A 191 6.11 -17.97 -3.42
C SER A 191 5.27 -16.72 -3.69
N LEU A 192 5.91 -15.58 -3.97
CA LEU A 192 5.22 -14.30 -4.12
C LEU A 192 4.41 -14.30 -5.42
N GLU A 193 3.10 -14.14 -5.28
CA GLU A 193 2.13 -14.10 -6.38
C GLU A 193 1.69 -12.65 -6.67
N GLN A 194 1.62 -11.80 -5.64
CA GLN A 194 1.14 -10.42 -5.76
C GLN A 194 2.10 -9.46 -5.08
N LEU A 195 2.56 -8.47 -5.84
CA LEU A 195 3.41 -7.39 -5.35
C LEU A 195 2.74 -6.05 -5.64
N SER A 196 2.49 -5.27 -4.58
CA SER A 196 1.97 -3.90 -4.67
C SER A 196 2.91 -2.95 -3.94
N LEU A 197 3.56 -2.05 -4.67
CA LEU A 197 4.39 -0.99 -4.10
C LEU A 197 3.81 0.37 -4.48
N GLU A 198 3.46 1.18 -3.48
CA GLU A 198 2.87 2.50 -3.68
C GLU A 198 3.70 3.57 -3.00
N PHE A 199 4.29 4.44 -3.81
CA PHE A 199 5.13 5.56 -3.42
C PHE A 199 4.44 6.86 -3.83
N ASP A 200 3.60 7.43 -2.96
CA ASP A 200 3.00 8.75 -3.22
C ASP A 200 3.93 9.86 -2.69
N LEU A 201 4.89 10.25 -3.54
CA LEU A 201 5.86 11.32 -3.24
C LEU A 201 5.43 12.69 -3.75
N ARG A 202 4.22 12.81 -4.31
CA ARG A 202 3.73 14.01 -4.99
C ARG A 202 3.60 15.21 -4.07
N ALA A 203 3.13 14.96 -2.84
CA ALA A 203 2.95 16.01 -1.84
C ALA A 203 4.28 16.70 -1.49
N SER A 204 5.37 15.94 -1.49
CA SER A 204 6.73 16.42 -1.19
C SER A 204 7.51 16.91 -2.41
N GLY A 205 7.09 16.59 -3.64
CA GLY A 205 7.91 16.81 -4.84
C GLY A 205 9.17 15.94 -4.90
N ALA A 206 9.25 14.91 -4.04
CA ALA A 206 10.34 13.94 -4.02
C ALA A 206 10.18 12.89 -5.14
N PHE A 207 11.28 12.21 -5.45
CA PHE A 207 11.35 11.16 -6.45
C PHE A 207 11.96 9.91 -5.84
N VAL A 208 11.54 8.74 -6.33
CA VAL A 208 12.21 7.49 -6.00
C VAL A 208 13.62 7.53 -6.61
N PRO A 209 14.68 7.20 -5.85
CA PRO A 209 16.03 7.17 -6.40
C PRO A 209 16.13 6.22 -7.61
N PRO A 210 16.66 6.68 -8.77
CA PRO A 210 16.60 5.92 -10.02
C PRO A 210 17.42 4.62 -9.96
N GLY A 211 18.57 4.62 -9.28
CA GLY A 211 19.43 3.43 -9.14
C GLY A 211 18.72 2.25 -8.48
N PRO A 212 18.24 2.36 -7.23
CA PRO A 212 17.47 1.32 -6.56
C PRO A 212 16.24 0.84 -7.32
N LEU A 213 15.52 1.76 -7.96
CA LEU A 213 14.34 1.43 -8.77
C LEU A 213 14.72 0.64 -10.02
N SER A 214 15.79 1.04 -10.70
CA SER A 214 16.35 0.33 -11.86
C SER A 214 16.81 -1.08 -11.47
N GLU A 215 17.54 -1.18 -10.38
CA GLU A 215 17.98 -2.45 -9.80
C GLU A 215 16.84 -3.41 -9.48
N PHE A 216 15.75 -2.88 -8.92
CA PHE A 216 14.51 -3.61 -8.64
C PHE A 216 13.80 -4.05 -9.92
N GLY A 217 13.63 -3.14 -10.89
CA GLY A 217 13.02 -3.44 -12.19
C GLY A 217 13.73 -4.58 -12.92
N ALA A 218 15.06 -4.54 -12.99
CA ALA A 218 15.86 -5.61 -13.60
C ALA A 218 15.75 -6.94 -12.82
N ALA A 219 15.72 -6.90 -11.49
CA ALA A 219 15.65 -8.08 -10.64
C ALA A 219 14.37 -8.90 -10.83
N LEU A 220 13.25 -8.27 -11.19
CA LEU A 220 11.99 -8.95 -11.50
C LEU A 220 12.15 -9.98 -12.63
N GLY A 221 13.08 -9.75 -13.57
CA GLY A 221 13.34 -10.64 -14.70
C GLY A 221 14.30 -11.80 -14.43
N VAL A 222 14.98 -11.82 -13.27
CA VAL A 222 15.99 -12.84 -12.96
C VAL A 222 15.49 -13.84 -11.91
N GLY A 223 14.60 -13.40 -11.03
CA GLY A 223 14.28 -14.12 -9.80
C GLY A 223 13.39 -15.35 -9.89
N GLY A 224 12.89 -15.71 -11.08
CA GLY A 224 12.00 -16.87 -11.25
C GLY A 224 10.73 -16.80 -10.41
N VAL A 225 10.25 -15.59 -10.10
CA VAL A 225 9.07 -15.39 -9.26
C VAL A 225 7.78 -15.77 -9.97
N SER A 226 6.85 -16.36 -9.23
CA SER A 226 5.52 -16.75 -9.73
C SER A 226 4.51 -15.59 -9.67
N LEU A 227 4.97 -14.36 -9.92
CA LEU A 227 4.12 -13.17 -9.85
C LEU A 227 3.01 -13.25 -10.90
N CYS A 228 1.76 -13.16 -10.43
CA CYS A 228 0.57 -13.02 -11.27
C CYS A 228 0.01 -11.60 -11.29
N LYS A 229 0.32 -10.78 -10.26
CA LYS A 229 -0.09 -9.36 -10.21
C LYS A 229 1.06 -8.47 -9.78
N LEU A 230 1.26 -7.40 -10.53
CA LEU A 230 2.24 -6.37 -10.24
C LEU A 230 1.58 -5.00 -10.27
N TRP A 231 1.51 -4.35 -9.11
CA TRP A 231 0.97 -3.00 -8.96
C TRP A 231 2.08 -2.09 -8.45
N LEU A 232 2.41 -1.08 -9.23
CA LEU A 232 3.51 -0.18 -8.91
C LEU A 232 3.06 1.26 -9.15
N THR A 233 3.21 2.08 -8.13
CA THR A 233 2.91 3.51 -8.16
C THR A 233 4.15 4.27 -7.69
N TRP A 234 4.72 5.15 -8.51
CA TRP A 234 5.86 5.97 -8.11
C TRP A 234 6.01 7.24 -8.95
N THR A 235 6.83 8.18 -8.47
CA THR A 235 7.36 9.30 -9.23
C THR A 235 8.87 9.14 -9.39
N GLU A 236 9.39 9.36 -10.59
CA GLU A 236 10.81 9.36 -10.88
C GLU A 236 11.18 10.61 -11.68
N SER A 237 12.45 11.00 -11.63
CA SER A 237 12.99 12.17 -12.34
C SER A 237 13.60 11.81 -13.71
N SER A 238 13.72 10.52 -14.02
CA SER A 238 14.23 9.98 -15.29
C SER A 238 13.29 8.90 -15.82
N ASP A 239 13.71 8.15 -16.83
CA ASP A 239 12.99 6.99 -17.38
C ASP A 239 13.69 5.65 -17.07
N GLU A 240 14.69 5.68 -16.17
CA GLU A 240 15.51 4.52 -15.81
C GLU A 240 14.69 3.43 -15.11
N GLY A 241 13.73 3.82 -14.24
CA GLY A 241 12.88 2.88 -13.53
C GLY A 241 11.97 2.10 -14.48
N VAL A 242 11.24 2.81 -15.35
CA VAL A 242 10.42 2.18 -16.39
C VAL A 242 11.27 1.36 -17.37
N GLY A 243 12.45 1.87 -17.77
CA GLY A 243 13.36 1.15 -18.67
C GLY A 243 13.85 -0.18 -18.10
N ALA A 244 14.24 -0.20 -16.82
CA ALA A 244 14.65 -1.43 -16.16
C ALA A 244 13.48 -2.39 -15.89
N LEU A 245 12.28 -1.87 -15.62
CA LEU A 245 11.07 -2.69 -15.56
C LEU A 245 10.80 -3.35 -16.92
N ALA A 246 10.97 -2.62 -18.02
CA ALA A 246 10.88 -3.17 -19.37
C ALA A 246 11.93 -4.27 -19.59
N GLU A 247 13.18 -4.06 -19.17
CA GLU A 247 14.22 -5.09 -19.21
C GLU A 247 13.81 -6.35 -18.42
N GLY A 248 13.32 -6.18 -17.19
CA GLY A 248 12.84 -7.25 -16.33
C GLY A 248 11.70 -8.06 -16.97
N LEU A 249 10.69 -7.38 -17.52
CA LEU A 249 9.60 -8.03 -18.28
C LEU A 249 10.13 -8.71 -19.56
N GLY A 250 11.12 -8.09 -20.20
CA GLY A 250 11.76 -8.54 -21.42
C GLY A 250 12.72 -9.72 -21.24
N SER A 251 12.93 -10.18 -20.01
CA SER A 251 13.64 -11.45 -19.73
C SER A 251 12.81 -12.67 -20.11
N GLY A 252 11.47 -12.57 -20.09
CA GLY A 252 10.56 -13.70 -20.23
C GLY A 252 10.42 -14.58 -18.97
N ALA A 253 10.99 -14.19 -17.82
CA ALA A 253 10.88 -14.97 -16.59
C ALA A 253 9.48 -14.89 -15.94
N LEU A 254 8.74 -13.82 -16.18
CA LEU A 254 7.43 -13.53 -15.57
C LEU A 254 6.28 -14.19 -16.35
N VAL A 255 6.39 -15.50 -16.59
CA VAL A 255 5.44 -16.26 -17.42
C VAL A 255 4.02 -16.32 -16.84
N SER A 256 3.86 -16.14 -15.54
CA SER A 256 2.57 -16.19 -14.83
C SER A 256 1.91 -14.82 -14.67
N LEU A 257 2.54 -13.74 -15.11
CA LEU A 257 2.08 -12.38 -14.87
C LEU A 257 0.82 -12.08 -15.70
N GLU A 258 -0.32 -11.90 -15.02
CA GLU A 258 -1.63 -11.70 -15.64
C GLU A 258 -2.07 -10.23 -15.63
N ASP A 259 -1.79 -9.52 -14.54
CA ASP A 259 -2.23 -8.14 -14.33
C ASP A 259 -1.03 -7.22 -14.01
N ILE A 260 -0.89 -6.14 -14.77
CA ILE A 260 0.03 -5.03 -14.48
C ILE A 260 -0.78 -3.76 -14.27
N LEU A 261 -0.57 -3.10 -13.14
CA LEU A 261 -0.98 -1.73 -12.89
C LEU A 261 0.27 -0.90 -12.68
N LEU A 262 0.46 0.08 -13.55
CA LEU A 262 1.61 0.96 -13.52
C LEU A 262 1.11 2.41 -13.46
N HIS A 263 1.42 3.07 -12.35
CA HIS A 263 1.28 4.51 -12.18
C HIS A 263 2.66 5.14 -11.99
N CYS A 264 3.31 5.55 -13.08
CA CYS A 264 4.64 6.15 -13.03
C CYS A 264 4.64 7.56 -13.60
N GLY A 265 5.51 8.44 -13.06
CA GLY A 265 5.71 9.81 -13.57
C GLY A 265 6.76 9.93 -14.70
N ALA A 266 7.20 8.83 -15.29
CA ALA A 266 8.30 8.82 -16.26
C ALA A 266 7.88 9.34 -17.65
N GLU A 267 8.85 9.94 -18.33
CA GLU A 267 8.79 10.27 -19.75
C GLU A 267 10.12 9.91 -20.39
N GLY A 268 10.11 9.25 -21.55
CA GLY A 268 11.34 8.98 -22.30
C GLY A 268 11.44 7.59 -22.92
N PRO A 269 12.63 7.26 -23.45
CA PRO A 269 12.94 5.94 -24.03
C PRO A 269 12.49 4.73 -23.22
N GLY A 270 12.50 4.78 -21.88
CA GLY A 270 12.01 3.69 -21.02
C GLY A 270 10.56 3.33 -21.28
N CYS A 271 9.68 4.31 -21.52
CA CYS A 271 8.27 4.09 -21.85
C CYS A 271 8.11 3.40 -23.21
N ARG A 272 8.94 3.79 -24.18
CA ARG A 272 8.99 3.12 -25.48
C ARG A 272 9.47 1.68 -25.32
N ALA A 273 10.57 1.45 -24.58
CA ALA A 273 11.09 0.11 -24.32
C ALA A 273 10.05 -0.80 -23.65
N LEU A 274 9.26 -0.27 -22.72
CA LEU A 274 8.13 -0.98 -22.12
C LEU A 274 7.12 -1.41 -23.19
N GLY A 275 6.72 -0.50 -24.08
CA GLY A 275 5.86 -0.81 -25.22
C GLY A 275 6.43 -1.90 -26.12
N GLU A 276 7.72 -1.82 -26.47
CA GLU A 276 8.41 -2.82 -27.30
C GLU A 276 8.35 -4.21 -26.67
N VAL A 277 8.68 -4.31 -25.38
CA VAL A 277 8.66 -5.58 -24.63
C VAL A 277 7.26 -6.17 -24.54
N LEU A 278 6.24 -5.36 -24.24
CA LEU A 278 4.85 -5.82 -24.23
C LEU A 278 4.40 -6.33 -25.61
N GLY A 279 4.89 -5.72 -26.68
CA GLY A 279 4.65 -6.15 -28.06
C GLY A 279 5.38 -7.44 -28.44
N THR A 280 6.41 -7.87 -27.70
CA THR A 280 7.19 -9.09 -28.05
C THR A 280 6.54 -10.40 -27.62
N GLY A 281 5.49 -10.38 -26.80
CA GLY A 281 4.85 -11.58 -26.28
C GLY A 281 5.68 -12.34 -25.21
N LYS A 282 6.70 -11.70 -24.64
CA LYS A 282 7.54 -12.29 -23.56
C LYS A 282 6.82 -12.42 -22.22
N VAL A 283 5.65 -11.80 -22.07
CA VAL A 283 4.76 -11.95 -20.92
C VAL A 283 3.46 -12.60 -21.40
N PRO A 284 3.48 -13.90 -21.74
CA PRO A 284 2.40 -14.54 -22.49
C PRO A 284 1.07 -14.64 -21.74
N SER A 285 1.10 -14.54 -20.40
CA SER A 285 -0.10 -14.60 -19.57
C SER A 285 -0.76 -13.25 -19.32
N LEU A 286 -0.18 -12.15 -19.82
CA LEU A 286 -0.68 -10.80 -19.55
C LEU A 286 -2.05 -10.60 -20.19
N ARG A 287 -3.06 -10.33 -19.35
CA ARG A 287 -4.45 -10.08 -19.77
C ARG A 287 -4.82 -8.62 -19.59
N THR A 288 -4.32 -8.02 -18.52
CA THR A 288 -4.76 -6.72 -18.03
C THR A 288 -3.57 -5.79 -17.90
N LEU A 289 -3.59 -4.67 -18.61
CA LEU A 289 -2.58 -3.63 -18.50
C LEU A 289 -3.24 -2.28 -18.22
N TRP A 290 -2.96 -1.76 -17.02
CA TRP A 290 -3.50 -0.49 -16.53
C TRP A 290 -2.34 0.49 -16.44
N LEU A 291 -2.40 1.52 -17.28
CA LEU A 291 -1.40 2.55 -17.37
C LEU A 291 -2.00 3.86 -16.90
N GLU A 292 -1.49 4.39 -15.81
CA GLU A 292 -1.84 5.71 -15.28
C GLU A 292 -0.57 6.59 -15.27
N ASN A 293 -0.67 7.82 -15.76
CA ASN A 293 0.41 8.79 -15.74
C ASN A 293 -0.22 10.20 -15.66
N GLU A 294 0.45 11.13 -14.98
CA GLU A 294 0.00 12.53 -14.93
C GLU A 294 0.05 13.20 -16.31
N ASN A 295 1.05 12.86 -17.12
CA ASN A 295 1.16 13.26 -18.51
C ASN A 295 0.82 12.09 -19.43
N ALA A 296 -0.42 11.61 -19.33
CA ALA A 296 -0.91 10.45 -20.09
C ALA A 296 -0.63 10.52 -21.59
N SER A 297 -0.62 11.73 -22.19
CA SER A 297 -0.48 11.86 -23.65
C SER A 297 0.92 11.50 -24.18
N SER A 298 1.99 11.97 -23.54
CA SER A 298 3.37 11.65 -23.95
C SER A 298 3.72 10.20 -23.60
N PHE A 299 3.35 9.77 -22.40
CA PHE A 299 3.59 8.40 -21.92
C PHE A 299 2.92 7.35 -22.81
N LEU A 300 1.62 7.49 -23.07
CA LEU A 300 0.88 6.53 -23.89
C LEU A 300 1.32 6.56 -25.36
N ALA A 301 1.73 7.72 -25.89
CA ALA A 301 2.27 7.81 -27.24
C ALA A 301 3.56 7.00 -27.41
N LEU A 302 4.48 7.06 -26.42
CA LEU A 302 5.72 6.29 -26.45
C LEU A 302 5.49 4.79 -26.26
N VAL A 303 4.60 4.41 -25.34
CA VAL A 303 4.20 3.00 -25.18
C VAL A 303 3.56 2.46 -26.46
N ALA A 304 2.68 3.25 -27.10
CA ALA A 304 2.07 2.88 -28.37
C ALA A 304 3.09 2.77 -29.51
N GLU A 305 4.07 3.69 -29.58
CA GLU A 305 5.18 3.58 -30.53
C GLU A 305 5.94 2.27 -30.34
N GLY A 306 6.30 1.93 -29.09
CA GLY A 306 6.99 0.68 -28.78
C GLY A 306 6.18 -0.56 -29.14
N LEU A 307 4.88 -0.58 -28.83
CA LEU A 307 3.98 -1.69 -29.18
C LEU A 307 3.96 -1.96 -30.70
N ASN A 308 4.12 -0.93 -31.52
CA ASN A 308 4.16 -1.06 -32.98
C ASN A 308 5.49 -1.63 -33.52
N VAL A 309 6.55 -1.67 -32.71
CA VAL A 309 7.82 -2.33 -33.07
C VAL A 309 7.73 -3.85 -32.85
N GLY A 310 6.89 -4.28 -31.91
CA GLY A 310 6.67 -5.70 -31.61
C GLY A 310 6.02 -6.45 -32.77
N SER A 311 6.41 -7.72 -32.96
CA SER A 311 5.65 -8.61 -33.83
C SER A 311 4.32 -8.93 -33.15
N PRO A 312 3.17 -8.81 -33.83
CA PRO A 312 1.87 -9.06 -33.20
C PRO A 312 1.88 -10.45 -32.55
N PRO A 313 1.36 -10.57 -31.31
CA PRO A 313 1.35 -11.86 -30.62
C PRO A 313 0.62 -12.88 -31.50
N PRO A 314 1.10 -14.14 -31.57
CA PRO A 314 0.44 -15.17 -32.37
C PRO A 314 -1.00 -15.37 -31.88
N SER A 315 -1.94 -14.74 -32.59
CA SER A 315 -3.41 -14.89 -32.58
C SER A 315 -3.99 -15.63 -31.37
N GLY A 316 -4.27 -14.91 -30.27
CA GLY A 316 -5.04 -15.48 -29.16
C GLY A 316 -5.10 -14.64 -27.87
N GLY A 317 -4.09 -13.81 -27.60
CA GLY A 317 -4.07 -12.93 -26.43
C GLY A 317 -4.74 -11.59 -26.71
N ARG A 318 -5.84 -11.29 -25.98
CA ARG A 318 -6.45 -9.95 -26.00
C ARG A 318 -5.92 -9.15 -24.82
N LEU A 319 -5.03 -8.19 -25.08
CA LEU A 319 -4.60 -7.22 -24.08
C LEU A 319 -5.70 -6.18 -23.89
N ALA A 320 -6.25 -6.09 -22.68
CA ALA A 320 -7.17 -5.01 -22.33
C ALA A 320 -6.38 -3.79 -21.87
N LEU A 321 -6.39 -2.73 -22.67
CA LEU A 321 -5.88 -1.41 -22.30
C LEU A 321 -7.03 -0.59 -21.72
N SER A 322 -6.91 -0.23 -20.44
CA SER A 322 -7.82 0.72 -19.79
C SER A 322 -7.06 1.98 -19.48
N GLU A 323 -7.51 3.09 -20.04
CA GLU A 323 -7.04 4.43 -19.68
C GLU A 323 -7.99 5.02 -18.64
N ARG A 324 -7.44 5.40 -17.49
CA ARG A 324 -8.17 6.20 -16.51
C ARG A 324 -7.77 7.65 -16.68
N LEU A 325 -8.49 8.38 -17.53
CA LEU A 325 -8.41 9.84 -17.55
C LEU A 325 -8.92 10.35 -16.19
N GLY A 326 -7.99 10.70 -15.32
CA GLY A 326 -8.31 11.32 -14.04
C GLY A 326 -9.04 12.64 -14.30
N ASN A 327 -10.37 12.63 -14.22
CA ASN A 327 -11.19 13.83 -14.14
C ASN A 327 -10.94 14.54 -12.79
N ARG A 328 -9.73 15.06 -12.58
CA ARG A 328 -9.50 16.12 -11.59
C ARG A 328 -9.83 17.43 -12.30
N GLN A 329 -11.12 17.78 -12.33
CA GLN A 329 -11.51 19.18 -12.44
C GLN A 329 -10.94 19.89 -11.20
N SER A 330 -9.68 20.31 -11.30
CA SER A 330 -9.16 21.36 -10.44
C SER A 330 -9.96 22.60 -10.79
N CYS A 331 -10.98 22.88 -9.98
CA CYS A 331 -11.62 24.19 -9.95
C CYS A 331 -10.57 25.21 -9.54
N ARG A 332 -9.74 25.65 -10.48
CA ARG A 332 -8.97 26.89 -10.33
C ARG A 332 -9.99 28.02 -10.36
N CYS A 333 -10.42 28.46 -9.18
CA CYS A 333 -10.96 29.81 -9.04
C CYS A 333 -9.82 30.76 -9.40
N SER A 334 -9.83 31.24 -10.64
CA SER A 334 -9.00 32.35 -11.07
C SER A 334 -9.52 33.60 -10.37
N ASP A 335 -9.01 33.90 -9.17
CA ASP A 335 -9.17 35.21 -8.56
C ASP A 335 -8.29 36.20 -9.34
N SER A 336 -8.89 36.77 -10.38
CA SER A 336 -8.42 37.99 -11.02
C SER A 336 -8.81 39.18 -10.13
N SER A 337 -7.97 39.52 -9.17
CA SER A 337 -7.86 40.88 -8.61
C SER A 337 -6.37 41.25 -8.69
N GLY A 338 -5.96 42.14 -9.59
CA GLY A 338 -6.36 43.53 -9.53
C GLY A 338 -5.35 44.26 -8.66
N GLN A 339 -4.33 44.84 -9.30
CA GLN A 339 -3.36 45.75 -8.70
C GLN A 339 -4.07 46.81 -7.83
N ASN A 340 -3.63 47.00 -6.59
CA ASN A 340 -3.61 48.34 -6.01
C ASN A 340 -2.60 48.43 -4.85
N SER A 341 -1.61 49.27 -5.09
CA SER A 341 -0.66 49.84 -4.13
C SER A 341 -1.35 50.75 -3.11
N GLY A 342 -1.02 50.61 -1.83
CA GLY A 342 -1.28 51.65 -0.82
C GLY A 342 -1.45 51.16 0.61
N SER A 343 -0.46 51.44 1.44
CA SER A 343 -0.58 51.67 2.90
C SER A 343 -0.10 53.11 3.17
N PRO A 344 -0.42 53.80 4.30
CA PRO A 344 -0.76 53.23 5.62
C PRO A 344 -1.86 53.96 6.46
N ALA A 345 -2.15 53.34 7.61
CA ALA A 345 -2.59 53.90 8.90
C ALA A 345 -4.09 54.10 9.25
N ASP A 346 -4.44 53.48 10.39
CA ASP A 346 -5.39 53.84 11.46
C ASP A 346 -6.89 54.05 11.17
N LEU A 347 -7.73 53.18 11.78
CA LEU A 347 -8.75 53.57 12.79
C LEU A 347 -9.61 52.38 13.25
N CYS A 348 -9.57 52.10 14.56
CA CYS A 348 -10.57 51.34 15.29
C CYS A 348 -11.87 52.15 15.44
N TYR A 349 -13.05 51.55 15.16
CA TYR A 349 -14.24 51.47 16.03
C TYR A 349 -15.49 50.99 15.28
N GLY A 350 -16.24 50.06 15.87
CA GLY A 350 -17.70 50.23 16.01
C GLY A 350 -18.66 49.39 15.14
N ARG A 351 -19.27 48.40 15.80
CA ARG A 351 -20.69 47.98 15.71
C ARG A 351 -21.32 47.68 14.33
N GLY A 352 -21.49 46.38 14.09
CA GLY A 352 -22.80 45.71 14.06
C GLY A 352 -23.81 46.15 12.99
N ARG A 353 -24.10 45.23 12.05
CA ARG A 353 -25.45 45.01 11.50
C ARG A 353 -25.58 43.58 10.98
N LYS A 354 -26.65 42.93 11.43
CA LYS A 354 -27.22 41.70 10.84
C LYS A 354 -27.77 42.03 9.45
N PHE A 355 -27.54 41.15 8.47
CA PHE A 355 -28.51 40.88 7.41
C PHE A 355 -28.40 39.42 6.93
N ASN A 356 -29.46 38.69 7.26
CA ASN A 356 -30.14 37.57 6.60
C ASN A 356 -29.42 36.59 5.66
N GLN A 357 -29.59 35.32 6.03
CA GLN A 357 -30.17 34.22 5.24
C GLN A 357 -29.69 34.07 3.79
N CYS A 358 -28.77 33.13 3.59
CA CYS A 358 -28.84 32.20 2.46
C CYS A 358 -28.93 30.78 3.01
N GLY A 359 -29.86 30.03 2.42
CA GLY A 359 -30.44 28.81 2.95
C GLY A 359 -29.51 27.62 3.04
N SER A 360 -29.94 26.75 3.94
CA SER A 360 -29.62 25.35 4.10
C SER A 360 -29.38 24.62 2.77
N SER A 361 -28.21 23.98 2.66
CA SER A 361 -28.01 22.82 1.78
C SER A 361 -27.41 21.70 2.64
N PRO A 362 -27.92 20.45 2.56
CA PRO A 362 -27.52 19.39 3.47
C PRO A 362 -26.08 18.95 3.17
N ARG A 363 -25.23 18.99 4.20
CA ARG A 363 -23.91 18.36 4.17
C ARG A 363 -24.10 16.84 4.07
N SER A 364 -23.93 16.26 2.89
CA SER A 364 -23.55 14.85 2.76
C SER A 364 -22.11 14.72 3.23
N ARG A 365 -21.93 14.27 4.47
CA ARG A 365 -20.66 13.70 4.92
C ARG A 365 -20.61 12.28 4.39
N ASP A 366 -20.01 12.11 3.21
CA ASP A 366 -19.48 10.81 2.81
C ASP A 366 -18.02 10.78 3.24
N SER A 367 -17.79 10.11 4.37
CA SER A 367 -16.48 9.72 4.83
C SER A 367 -15.85 8.79 3.80
N ILE A 368 -14.76 9.24 3.19
CA ILE A 368 -13.89 8.43 2.35
C ILE A 368 -13.15 7.48 3.28
N GLY A 369 -13.53 6.19 3.28
CA GLY A 369 -12.74 5.11 3.83
C GLY A 369 -11.97 4.41 2.72
N PRO A 370 -10.75 3.90 2.97
CA PRO A 370 -9.93 3.33 1.92
C PRO A 370 -10.39 1.88 1.62
N TRP A 371 -10.45 1.57 0.32
CA TRP A 371 -10.65 0.23 -0.27
C TRP A 371 -12.07 -0.37 -0.20
N GLY A 372 -12.89 0.00 -1.20
CA GLY A 372 -14.18 -0.66 -1.49
C GLY A 372 -15.03 -0.02 -2.61
N GLY A 373 -14.54 0.98 -3.32
CA GLY A 373 -15.29 1.66 -4.37
C GLY A 373 -15.41 0.81 -5.64
N ARG A 374 -16.61 0.33 -5.94
CA ARG A 374 -16.95 -0.28 -7.24
C ARG A 374 -16.90 0.81 -8.32
N ILE A 375 -15.82 0.82 -9.12
CA ILE A 375 -15.55 1.84 -10.15
C ILE A 375 -16.49 1.66 -11.35
N ARG A 376 -17.20 2.72 -11.75
CA ARG A 376 -17.93 2.81 -13.02
C ARG A 376 -17.33 3.96 -13.83
N GLY A 377 -16.82 3.64 -15.01
CA GLY A 377 -16.23 4.59 -15.96
C GLY A 377 -14.97 4.00 -16.59
N ILE A 378 -15.14 3.02 -17.48
CA ILE A 378 -14.06 2.41 -18.26
C ILE A 378 -14.21 2.90 -19.69
N CYS A 379 -13.25 3.71 -20.16
CA CYS A 379 -13.05 3.93 -21.59
C CYS A 379 -12.15 2.79 -22.09
N GLY A 380 -12.76 1.67 -22.44
CA GLY A 380 -12.01 0.51 -22.92
C GLY A 380 -11.56 0.74 -24.36
N TRP A 381 -10.24 0.76 -24.58
CA TRP A 381 -9.70 0.58 -25.92
C TRP A 381 -9.55 -0.92 -26.16
N SER A 382 -10.37 -1.47 -27.04
CA SER A 382 -10.08 -2.78 -27.62
C SER A 382 -9.22 -2.54 -28.84
N ALA A 383 -7.90 -2.61 -28.70
CA ALA A 383 -7.06 -2.86 -29.85
C ALA A 383 -7.36 -4.31 -30.29
N GLY A 384 -8.24 -4.46 -31.27
CA GLY A 384 -8.38 -5.73 -31.98
C GLY A 384 -7.16 -5.87 -32.88
N PHE A 385 -6.19 -6.66 -32.43
CA PHE A 385 -5.04 -7.09 -33.22
C PHE A 385 -5.35 -8.43 -33.86
#